data_AF-A0A4Q6XC77-F1
#
_entry.id   AF-A0A4Q6XC77-F1
#
_cell.length_a   1.000
_cell.length_b   1.000
_cell.length_c   1.000
_cell.angle_alpha   90.00
_cell.angle_beta   90.00
_cell.angle_gamma   90.00
#
_symmetry.space_group_name_H-M   'P 1'
#
loop_
_entity.id
_entity.type
_entity.pdbx_description
1 polymer ?
#
loop_
_entity_poly.entity_id
_entity_poly.type
_entity_poly.pdbx_seq_one_letter_code
_entity_poly.pdbx_strand_id
1 'polypeptide(L)'
;MFKTIYAALEQLGLTAQKRAIHIQFANSALNTAVFLQKIQGQHQLNTGMTAELICLSTNATIPLKQFIGSQVAVDQVTDTGTLFRTTGIIT
;
A
#
# COMPACT_ATOMS: atom_id res chain seq x y z
N MET A 1 9.88 -12.12 -20.92
CA MET A 1 10.34 -11.72 -19.58
C MET A 1 9.24 -10.87 -18.98
N PHE A 2 8.53 -11.34 -17.95
CA PHE A 2 7.44 -10.58 -17.34
C PHE A 2 8.04 -9.31 -16.72
N LYS A 3 7.70 -8.15 -17.26
CA LYS A 3 8.03 -6.87 -16.62
C LYS A 3 7.18 -6.81 -15.35
N THR A 4 7.80 -6.95 -14.19
CA THR A 4 7.11 -6.69 -12.92
C THR A 4 6.60 -5.25 -12.90
N ILE A 5 5.53 -4.96 -12.16
CA ILE A 5 5.08 -3.57 -11.95
C ILE A 5 6.24 -2.72 -11.45
N TYR A 6 7.12 -3.30 -10.63
CA TYR A 6 8.36 -2.66 -10.20
C TYR A 6 9.23 -2.23 -11.39
N ALA A 7 9.57 -3.13 -12.31
CA ALA A 7 10.38 -2.80 -13.48
C ALA A 7 9.72 -1.76 -14.40
N ALA A 8 8.39 -1.80 -14.54
CA ALA A 8 7.65 -0.80 -15.31
C ALA A 8 7.64 0.57 -14.62
N LEU A 9 7.40 0.62 -13.31
CA LEU A 9 7.42 1.85 -12.52
C LEU A 9 8.84 2.43 -12.42
N GLU A 10 9.87 1.60 -12.29
CA GLU A 10 11.27 2.03 -12.33
C GLU A 10 11.64 2.68 -13.67
N GLN A 11 11.22 2.11 -14.80
CA GLN A 11 11.42 2.70 -16.13
C GLN A 11 10.76 4.08 -16.26
N LEU A 12 9.65 4.30 -15.54
CA LEU A 12 8.96 5.60 -15.45
C LEU A 12 9.55 6.51 -14.36
N GLY A 13 10.59 6.08 -13.65
CA GLY A 13 11.20 6.83 -12.55
C GLY A 13 10.36 6.86 -11.26
N LEU A 14 9.29 6.08 -11.17
CA LEU A 14 8.41 5.92 -10.01
C LEU A 14 8.91 4.81 -9.08
N THR A 15 10.21 4.84 -8.76
CA THR A 15 10.82 3.90 -7.81
C THR A 15 10.16 4.02 -6.45
N ALA A 16 10.25 2.98 -5.61
CA ALA A 16 9.70 3.02 -4.25
C ALA A 16 10.11 4.30 -3.50
N GLN A 17 11.37 4.73 -3.58
CA GLN A 17 11.88 5.94 -2.91
C GLN A 17 11.30 7.27 -3.44
N LYS A 18 10.72 7.28 -4.64
CA LYS A 18 10.18 8.49 -5.30
C LYS A 18 8.65 8.58 -5.22
N ARG A 19 7.99 7.68 -4.50
CA ARG A 19 6.53 7.70 -4.33
C ARG A 19 6.15 8.48 -3.07
N ALA A 20 5.02 9.17 -3.14
CA ALA A 20 4.45 9.87 -1.99
C ALA A 20 3.67 8.94 -1.05
N ILE A 21 3.36 7.70 -1.48
CA ILE A 21 2.62 6.72 -0.69
C ILE A 21 3.28 5.35 -0.74
N HIS A 22 3.36 4.68 0.40
CA HIS A 22 3.93 3.35 0.56
C HIS A 22 3.02 2.48 1.42
N ILE A 23 3.07 1.17 1.18
CA ILE A 23 2.33 0.19 1.96
C ILE A 23 3.28 -0.89 2.46
N GLN A 24 3.07 -1.31 3.69
CA GLN A 24 3.79 -2.40 4.34
C GLN A 24 2.78 -3.32 5.02
N PHE A 25 2.66 -4.53 4.50
CA PHE A 25 1.90 -5.62 5.09
C PHE A 25 2.78 -6.36 6.10
N ALA A 26 2.18 -6.78 7.21
CA ALA A 26 2.81 -7.73 8.13
C ALA A 26 3.12 -9.07 7.43
N ASN A 27 2.24 -9.50 6.52
CA ASN A 27 2.53 -10.58 5.59
C ASN A 27 3.54 -10.11 4.53
N SER A 28 4.81 -10.41 4.75
CA SER A 28 5.93 -9.97 3.92
C SER A 28 5.85 -10.43 2.46
N ALA A 29 5.16 -11.54 2.17
CA ALA A 29 4.96 -12.03 0.81
C ALA A 29 4.16 -11.03 -0.07
N LEU A 30 3.29 -10.21 0.54
CA LEU A 30 2.50 -9.22 -0.18
C LEU A 30 3.33 -7.98 -0.57
N ASN A 31 4.39 -7.65 0.17
CA ASN A 31 5.17 -6.42 -0.03
C ASN A 31 5.93 -6.36 -1.36
N THR A 32 6.18 -7.51 -2.00
CA THR A 32 6.82 -7.59 -3.32
C THR A 32 5.80 -7.69 -4.46
N ALA A 33 4.55 -8.06 -4.14
CA ALA A 33 3.51 -8.35 -5.12
C ALA A 33 2.44 -7.26 -5.23
N VAL A 34 2.24 -6.46 -4.18
CA VAL A 34 1.11 -5.51 -4.05
C VAL A 34 1.63 -4.09 -3.88
N PHE A 35 1.11 -3.17 -4.71
CA PHE A 35 1.53 -1.78 -4.72
C PHE A 35 0.34 -0.87 -4.47
N LEU A 36 0.43 0.01 -3.47
CA LEU A 36 -0.62 0.99 -3.21
C LEU A 36 -0.66 2.06 -4.31
N GLN A 37 -1.86 2.35 -4.83
CA GLN A 37 -2.12 3.40 -5.80
C GLN A 37 -2.88 4.57 -5.16
N LYS A 38 -3.80 4.28 -4.23
CA LYS A 38 -4.60 5.28 -3.54
C LYS A 38 -4.98 4.78 -2.16
N ILE A 39 -4.93 5.68 -1.18
CA ILE A 39 -5.59 5.55 0.12
C ILE A 39 -6.67 6.63 0.20
N GLN A 40 -7.87 6.26 0.62
CA GLN A 40 -8.94 7.21 0.95
C GLN A 40 -9.67 6.71 2.20
N GLY A 41 -10.20 7.60 3.01
CA GLY A 41 -10.87 7.17 4.23
C GLY A 41 -11.64 8.29 4.90
N GLN A 42 -12.42 7.91 5.89
CA GLN A 42 -13.15 8.83 6.76
C GLN A 42 -12.74 8.54 8.20
N HIS A 43 -12.54 9.60 8.96
CA HIS A 43 -12.28 9.54 10.39
C HIS A 43 -13.27 10.45 11.09
N GLN A 44 -13.95 9.92 12.11
CA GLN A 44 -14.88 10.67 12.93
C GLN A 44 -14.53 10.47 14.41
N LEU A 45 -14.61 11.55 15.18
CA LEU A 45 -14.36 11.53 16.62
C LEU A 45 -15.24 10.46 17.28
N ASN A 46 -14.60 9.57 18.05
CA ASN A 46 -15.22 8.45 18.77
C ASN A 46 -15.86 7.35 17.90
N THR A 47 -15.74 7.41 16.58
CA THR A 47 -16.20 6.35 15.66
C THR A 47 -15.05 5.55 15.05
N GLY A 48 -13.81 6.06 15.20
CA GLY A 48 -12.64 5.46 14.59
C GLY A 48 -12.47 5.89 13.13
N MET A 49 -11.56 5.19 12.45
CA MET A 49 -11.15 5.49 11.07
C MET A 49 -11.35 4.25 10.20
N THR A 50 -11.97 4.46 9.05
CA THR A 50 -12.04 3.45 7.99
C THR A 50 -11.32 3.99 6.76
N ALA A 51 -10.45 3.18 6.17
CA ALA A 51 -9.72 3.53 4.97
C ALA A 51 -9.82 2.41 3.93
N GLU A 52 -10.01 2.82 2.68
CA GLU A 52 -9.98 1.98 1.49
C GLU A 52 -8.64 2.16 0.79
N LEU A 53 -8.04 1.03 0.43
CA LEU A 53 -6.75 0.95 -0.25
C LEU A 53 -6.96 0.37 -1.65
N ILE A 54 -6.71 1.18 -2.69
CA ILE A 54 -6.66 0.69 -4.07
C ILE A 54 -5.23 0.28 -4.37
N CYS A 55 -5.04 -1.00 -4.70
CA CYS A 55 -3.73 -1.58 -4.95
C CYS A 55 -3.63 -2.20 -6.36
N LEU A 56 -2.41 -2.29 -6.87
CA LEU A 56 -2.06 -2.90 -8.15
C LEU A 56 -1.16 -4.10 -7.91
N SER A 57 -1.34 -5.15 -8.72
CA SER A 57 -0.45 -6.32 -8.74
C SER A 57 -0.29 -6.86 -10.17
N THR A 58 0.87 -7.45 -10.44
CA THR A 58 1.08 -8.26 -11.66
C THR A 58 0.70 -9.72 -11.45
N ASN A 59 0.44 -10.11 -10.20
CA ASN A 59 0.02 -11.45 -9.85
C ASN A 59 -1.51 -11.47 -9.71
N ALA A 60 -2.17 -12.11 -10.68
CA ALA A 60 -3.62 -12.23 -10.71
C ALA A 60 -4.18 -13.34 -9.80
N THR A 61 -3.32 -14.14 -9.15
CA THR A 61 -3.72 -15.34 -8.39
C THR A 61 -3.40 -15.25 -6.90
N ILE A 62 -3.15 -14.05 -6.36
CA ILE A 62 -2.90 -13.87 -4.92
C ILE A 62 -4.16 -14.29 -4.13
N PRO A 63 -4.08 -15.29 -3.23
CA PRO A 63 -5.23 -15.72 -2.46
C PRO A 63 -5.69 -14.62 -1.47
N LEU A 64 -6.97 -14.29 -1.47
CA LEU A 64 -7.54 -13.24 -0.58
C LEU A 64 -7.32 -13.52 0.92
N LYS A 65 -7.21 -14.79 1.30
CA LYS A 65 -6.89 -15.21 2.68
C LYS A 65 -5.53 -14.68 3.17
N GLN A 66 -4.63 -14.28 2.27
CA GLN A 66 -3.34 -13.69 2.64
C GLN A 66 -3.47 -12.24 3.15
N PHE A 67 -4.59 -11.56 2.85
CA PHE A 67 -4.85 -10.18 3.24
C PHE A 67 -5.67 -10.08 4.51
N ILE A 68 -6.74 -10.88 4.63
CA ILE A 68 -7.71 -10.79 5.73
C ILE A 68 -7.01 -10.94 7.09
N GLY A 69 -7.25 -10.00 7.99
CA GLY A 69 -6.67 -9.98 9.33
C GLY A 69 -5.19 -9.56 9.37
N SER A 70 -4.54 -9.30 8.23
CA SER A 70 -3.18 -8.77 8.21
C SER A 70 -3.16 -7.33 8.71
N GLN A 71 -2.20 -7.03 9.58
CA GLN A 71 -1.84 -5.64 9.87
C GLN A 71 -1.21 -5.00 8.63
N VAL A 72 -1.49 -3.72 8.44
CA VAL A 72 -0.97 -2.90 7.37
C VAL A 72 -0.54 -1.54 7.91
N ALA A 73 0.58 -1.03 7.42
CA ALA A 73 1.01 0.35 7.60
C ALA A 73 1.06 1.03 6.24
N VAL A 74 0.53 2.24 6.16
CA VAL A 74 0.60 3.12 4.99
C VAL A 74 1.35 4.37 5.38
N ASP A 75 2.47 4.63 4.70
CA ASP A 75 3.25 5.84 4.89
C ASP A 75 2.93 6.83 3.77
N GLN A 76 2.72 8.09 4.14
CA GLN A 76 2.46 9.20 3.23
C GLN A 76 3.50 10.29 3.44
N VAL A 77 4.12 10.76 2.36
CA VAL A 77 5.04 11.89 2.40
C VAL A 77 4.23 13.18 2.55
N THR A 78 4.50 13.94 3.59
CA THR A 78 3.88 15.24 3.85
C THR A 78 4.49 16.33 2.96
N ASP A 79 3.86 17.49 2.94
CA ASP A 79 4.39 18.72 2.31
C ASP A 79 5.76 19.15 2.86
N THR A 80 6.06 18.80 4.11
CA THR A 80 7.37 18.99 4.76
C THR A 80 8.39 17.89 4.48
N GLY A 81 8.05 16.88 3.68
CA GLY A 81 8.93 15.74 3.36
C GLY A 81 9.06 14.71 4.48
N THR A 82 8.24 14.78 5.52
CA THR A 82 8.20 13.79 6.60
C THR A 82 7.26 12.64 6.25
N LEU A 83 7.35 11.51 6.96
CA LEU A 83 6.43 10.38 6.80
C LEU A 83 5.30 10.47 7.83
N PHE A 84 4.07 10.53 7.36
CA PHE A 84 2.87 10.33 8.14
C PHE A 84 2.39 8.89 7.99
N ARG A 85 2.33 8.15 9.10
CA ARG A 85 1.96 6.73 9.11
C ARG A 85 0.52 6.52 9.55
N THR A 86 -0.23 5.76 8.75
CA THR A 86 -1.56 5.24 9.07
C THR A 86 -1.48 3.72 9.20
N THR A 87 -1.90 3.15 10.33
CA THR A 87 -1.90 1.70 10.54
C THR A 87 -3.32 1.17 10.71
N GLY A 88 -3.55 -0.08 10.32
CA GLY A 88 -4.84 -0.73 10.49
C GLY A 88 -4.76 -2.25 10.29
N ILE A 89 -5.92 -2.88 10.37
CA ILE A 89 -6.11 -4.29 10.04
C ILE A 89 -6.99 -4.36 8.80
N ILE A 90 -6.64 -5.23 7.85
CA ILE A 90 -7.50 -5.50 6.70
C ILE A 90 -8.69 -6.34 7.17
N THR A 91 -9.90 -5.79 7.08
CA THR A 91 -11.17 -6.43 7.44
C THR A 91 -11.94 -6.86 6.22
#